data_AF-L0M3B6-F1
#
_entry.id   AF-L0M3B6-F1
#
_cell.length_a   1.000
_cell.length_b   1.000
_cell.length_c   1.000
_cell.angle_alpha   90.00
_cell.angle_beta   90.00
_cell.angle_gamma   90.00
#
_symmetry.space_group_name_H-M   'P 1'
#
loop_
_entity.id
_entity.type
_entity.pdbx_description
1 polymer ?
#
loop_
_entity_poly.entity_id
_entity_poly.type
_entity_poly.pdbx_seq_one_letter_code
_entity_poly.pdbx_strand_id
1 'polypeptide(L)'
;MRKIFLLLNLLLASPLALAININDAFISLQCPLRGHIEVILHHYLHTQERWGKDEFETGGGHTIDGSKTIFEFANLDQMIYDQNSGRFIFWYQDERKIVQCQLLGLRDNYAVPLPVIHE
;
A
#
# COMPACT_ATOMS: atom_id res chain seq x y z
N MET A 1 -23.03 -33.77 -19.55
CA MET A 1 -21.60 -33.95 -19.24
C MET A 1 -20.72 -32.77 -19.65
N ARG A 2 -20.88 -32.20 -20.86
CA ARG A 2 -20.09 -31.04 -21.34
C ARG A 2 -20.22 -29.73 -20.52
N LYS A 3 -21.38 -29.48 -19.89
CA LYS A 3 -21.62 -28.29 -19.04
C LYS A 3 -20.90 -28.32 -17.68
N ILE A 4 -20.67 -29.52 -17.11
CA ILE A 4 -19.99 -29.69 -15.81
C ILE A 4 -18.49 -29.39 -15.94
N PHE A 5 -17.89 -29.78 -17.07
CA PHE A 5 -16.47 -29.56 -17.36
C PHE A 5 -16.12 -28.06 -17.52
N LEU A 6 -17.07 -27.24 -17.98
CA LEU A 6 -16.89 -25.79 -18.12
C LEU A 6 -16.92 -25.05 -16.76
N LEU A 7 -17.77 -25.50 -15.83
CA LEU A 7 -17.85 -24.93 -14.48
C LEU A 7 -16.59 -25.23 -13.65
N LEU A 8 -15.98 -26.41 -13.84
CA LEU A 8 -14.77 -26.81 -13.12
C LEU A 8 -13.53 -25.98 -13.52
N ASN A 9 -13.47 -25.50 -14.76
CA ASN A 9 -12.36 -24.67 -15.24
C ASN A 9 -12.42 -23.21 -14.74
N LEU A 10 -13.61 -22.68 -14.41
CA LEU A 10 -13.71 -21.34 -13.82
C LEU A 10 -13.27 -21.29 -12.35
N LEU A 11 -13.37 -22.39 -11.62
CA LEU A 11 -13.00 -22.49 -10.20
C LEU A 11 -11.47 -22.57 -9.97
N LEU A 12 -10.70 -22.91 -11.00
CA LEU A 12 -9.24 -23.02 -10.96
C LEU A 12 -8.52 -21.75 -11.45
N ALA A 13 -9.27 -20.76 -11.96
CA ALA A 13 -8.73 -19.44 -12.23
C ALA A 13 -8.58 -18.68 -10.91
N SER A 14 -7.66 -19.12 -10.06
CA SER A 14 -7.15 -18.27 -8.97
C SER A 14 -6.62 -17.00 -9.61
N PRO A 15 -7.01 -15.80 -9.14
CA PRO A 15 -6.36 -14.59 -9.58
C PRO A 15 -4.88 -14.76 -9.25
N LEU A 16 -4.03 -14.78 -10.29
CA LEU A 16 -2.59 -14.62 -10.13
C LEU A 16 -2.42 -13.28 -9.42
N ALA A 17 -2.22 -13.32 -8.11
CA ALA A 17 -1.80 -12.17 -7.35
C ALA A 17 -0.43 -11.79 -7.91
N LEU A 18 -0.39 -10.81 -8.81
CA LEU A 18 0.86 -10.18 -9.16
C LEU A 18 1.42 -9.62 -7.86
N ALA A 19 2.62 -10.08 -7.49
CA ALA A 19 3.36 -9.48 -6.41
C ALA A 19 3.68 -8.04 -6.82
N ILE A 20 2.89 -7.10 -6.31
CA ILE A 20 3.14 -5.68 -6.49
C ILE A 20 4.36 -5.34 -5.63
N ASN A 21 5.41 -4.83 -6.28
CA ASN A 21 6.55 -4.26 -5.58
C ASN A 21 6.16 -2.86 -5.09
N ILE A 22 6.23 -2.65 -3.78
CA ILE A 22 5.94 -1.35 -3.15
C ILE A 22 7.21 -0.69 -2.60
N ASN A 23 8.39 -1.22 -2.93
CA ASN A 23 9.65 -0.54 -2.61
C ASN A 23 9.73 0.70 -3.48
N ASP A 24 9.94 1.87 -2.86
CA ASP A 24 10.02 3.15 -3.57
C ASP A 24 8.77 3.41 -4.39
N ALA A 25 7.62 3.59 -3.72
CA ALA A 25 6.34 3.70 -4.39
C ALA A 25 5.57 4.97 -3.98
N PHE A 26 4.89 5.56 -4.95
CA PHE A 26 3.76 6.43 -4.67
C PHE A 26 2.47 5.63 -4.85
N ILE A 27 1.66 5.61 -3.81
CA ILE A 27 0.43 4.84 -3.71
C ILE A 27 -0.73 5.82 -3.52
N SER A 28 -1.74 5.71 -4.37
CA SER A 28 -2.98 6.47 -4.25
C SER A 28 -4.10 5.53 -3.84
N LEU A 29 -4.79 5.83 -2.74
CA LEU A 29 -5.81 4.99 -2.13
C LEU A 29 -7.12 5.76 -1.90
N GLN A 30 -8.24 5.04 -1.99
CA GLN A 30 -9.53 5.49 -1.49
C GLN A 30 -9.85 4.75 -0.19
N CYS A 31 -9.88 5.47 0.93
CA CYS A 31 -10.16 4.94 2.27
C CYS A 31 -11.51 5.44 2.80
N PRO A 32 -12.27 4.61 3.53
CA PRO A 32 -13.57 5.01 4.09
C PRO A 32 -13.56 6.18 5.08
N LEU A 33 -12.47 6.42 5.83
CA LEU A 33 -12.41 7.48 6.84
C LEU A 33 -11.81 8.79 6.30
N ARG A 34 -10.66 8.72 5.64
CA ARG A 34 -9.94 9.91 5.12
C ARG A 34 -10.29 10.29 3.68
N GLY A 35 -11.08 9.46 2.99
CA GLY A 35 -11.37 9.66 1.58
C GLY A 35 -10.16 9.30 0.72
N HIS A 36 -9.80 10.20 -0.21
CA HIS A 36 -8.61 10.02 -1.03
C HIS A 36 -7.35 10.31 -0.21
N ILE A 37 -6.41 9.36 -0.21
CA ILE A 37 -5.11 9.52 0.44
C ILE A 37 -3.98 9.18 -0.53
N GLU A 38 -2.82 9.76 -0.29
CA GLU A 38 -1.59 9.48 -0.99
C GLU A 38 -0.54 9.03 0.01
N VAL A 39 0.12 7.90 -0.26
CA VAL A 39 1.22 7.39 0.53
C VAL A 39 2.47 7.34 -0.32
N ILE A 40 3.56 7.91 0.18
CA ILE A 40 4.88 7.89 -0.45
C ILE A 40 5.78 7.01 0.40
N LEU A 41 6.31 5.96 -0.21
CA LEU A 41 7.35 5.11 0.34
C LEU A 41 8.68 5.53 -0.30
N HIS A 42 9.63 5.96 0.52
CA HIS A 42 10.93 6.44 0.07
C HIS A 42 12.01 5.37 0.26
N HIS A 43 13.09 5.50 -0.52
CA HIS A 43 14.22 4.57 -0.56
C HIS A 43 14.91 4.36 0.78
N TYR A 44 15.02 5.43 1.57
CA TYR A 44 15.66 5.38 2.88
C TYR A 44 14.66 5.13 4.01
N LEU A 45 13.61 4.34 3.71
CA LEU A 45 12.58 3.91 4.66
C LEU A 45 11.77 5.06 5.28
N HIS A 46 11.82 6.26 4.73
CA HIS A 46 10.88 7.31 5.10
C HIS A 46 9.53 7.03 4.48
N THR A 47 8.46 7.30 5.20
CA THR A 47 7.10 7.23 4.67
C THR A 47 6.36 8.53 4.92
N GLN A 48 5.47 8.88 4.00
CA GLN A 48 4.59 10.04 4.13
C GLN A 48 3.18 9.64 3.74
N GLU A 49 2.19 10.04 4.52
CA GLU A 49 0.78 10.02 4.16
C GLU A 49 0.28 11.45 3.98
N ARG A 50 -0.59 11.69 3.00
CA ARG A 50 -1.30 12.96 2.82
C ARG A 50 -2.77 12.69 2.56
N TRP A 51 -3.65 13.48 3.17
CA TRP A 51 -5.09 13.44 2.91
C TRP A 51 -5.72 14.82 2.99
N GLY A 52 -6.93 14.95 2.46
CA GLY A 52 -7.63 16.23 2.47
C GLY A 52 -6.82 17.36 1.80
N LYS A 53 -6.87 18.56 2.39
CA LYS A 53 -6.20 19.74 1.84
C LYS A 53 -4.80 19.94 2.42
N ASP A 54 -4.69 19.89 3.75
CA ASP A 54 -3.50 20.31 4.48
C ASP A 54 -3.04 19.27 5.53
N GLU A 55 -3.63 18.06 5.51
CA GLU A 55 -3.33 17.02 6.49
C GLU A 55 -2.24 16.08 5.94
N PHE A 56 -1.24 15.78 6.77
CA PHE A 56 -0.18 14.86 6.43
C PHE A 56 0.41 14.24 7.68
N GLU A 57 0.98 13.06 7.51
CA GLU A 57 1.79 12.39 8.52
C GLU A 57 3.05 11.82 7.91
N THR A 58 4.03 11.57 8.77
CA THR A 58 5.28 10.96 8.37
C THR A 58 5.55 9.72 9.20
N GLY A 59 6.36 8.81 8.67
CA GLY A 59 6.75 7.59 9.35
C GLY A 59 8.16 7.17 8.96
N GLY A 60 8.57 6.04 9.52
CA GLY A 60 9.91 5.50 9.32
C GLY A 60 9.93 3.99 9.47
N GLY A 61 10.63 3.33 8.56
CA GLY A 61 10.76 1.88 8.55
C GLY A 61 9.49 1.18 8.06
N HIS A 62 9.54 -0.14 8.18
CA HIS A 62 8.39 -1.01 8.09
C HIS A 62 8.71 -2.30 8.85
N THR A 63 7.67 -2.99 9.29
CA THR A 63 7.79 -4.33 9.87
C THR A 63 7.18 -5.34 8.91
N ILE A 64 7.76 -6.53 8.87
CA ILE A 64 7.24 -7.65 8.08
C ILE A 64 6.71 -8.70 9.04
N ASP A 65 5.43 -9.03 8.91
CA ASP A 65 4.76 -10.10 9.63
C ASP A 65 4.06 -11.05 8.63
N GLY A 66 4.71 -12.18 8.34
CA GLY A 66 4.26 -13.10 7.30
C GLY A 66 4.18 -12.44 5.92
N SER A 67 2.97 -12.38 5.34
CA SER A 67 2.72 -11.69 4.05
C SER A 67 2.44 -10.20 4.19
N LYS A 68 2.48 -9.65 5.41
CA LYS A 68 2.07 -8.27 5.69
C LYS A 68 3.28 -7.39 5.85
N THR A 69 3.31 -6.30 5.09
CA THR A 69 4.24 -5.19 5.33
C THR A 69 3.46 -4.08 6.04
N ILE A 70 3.95 -3.68 7.21
CA ILE A 70 3.28 -2.73 8.10
C ILE A 70 4.14 -1.47 8.16
N PHE A 71 3.55 -0.34 7.81
CA PHE A 71 4.15 0.99 7.88
C PHE A 71 3.43 1.78 8.97
N GLU A 72 4.17 2.23 9.98
CA GLU A 72 3.63 3.05 11.08
C GLU A 72 3.95 4.52 10.84
N PHE A 73 2.96 5.38 11.10
CA PHE A 73 3.07 6.83 11.03
C PHE A 73 3.23 7.44 12.42
N ALA A 74 3.65 8.70 12.50
CA ALA A 74 3.96 9.39 13.76
C ALA A 74 2.75 9.56 14.68
N ASN A 75 1.54 9.60 14.11
CA ASN A 75 0.27 9.57 14.84
C ASN A 75 -0.16 8.15 15.25
N LEU A 76 0.69 7.14 15.05
CA LEU A 76 0.47 5.71 15.35
C LEU A 76 -0.56 5.02 14.45
N ASP A 77 -1.05 5.68 13.40
CA ASP A 77 -1.77 4.99 12.35
C ASP A 77 -0.85 4.01 11.64
N GLN A 78 -1.44 2.98 11.06
CA GLN A 78 -0.69 1.98 10.32
C GLN A 78 -1.31 1.72 8.96
N MET A 79 -0.48 1.80 7.92
CA MET A 79 -0.80 1.21 6.63
C MET A 79 -0.26 -0.23 6.59
N ILE A 80 -1.13 -1.17 6.27
CA ILE A 80 -0.82 -2.59 6.16
C ILE A 80 -1.05 -3.01 4.71
N TYR A 81 0.01 -3.49 4.06
CA TYR A 81 -0.07 -4.10 2.74
C TYR A 81 0.03 -5.62 2.86
N ASP A 82 -1.02 -6.33 2.45
CA ASP A 82 -1.03 -7.79 2.41
C ASP A 82 -0.64 -8.30 1.02
N GLN A 83 0.60 -8.79 0.90
CA GLN A 83 1.21 -9.23 -0.35
C GLN A 83 0.46 -10.40 -1.00
N ASN A 84 -0.21 -11.25 -0.20
CA ASN A 84 -0.94 -12.41 -0.73
C ASN A 84 -2.23 -12.02 -1.45
N SER A 85 -2.88 -10.96 -0.99
CA SER A 85 -4.17 -10.51 -1.52
C SER A 85 -4.08 -9.20 -2.31
N GLY A 86 -2.92 -8.54 -2.30
CA GLY A 86 -2.73 -7.21 -2.89
C GLY A 86 -3.57 -6.12 -2.21
N ARG A 87 -3.99 -6.34 -0.96
CA ARG A 87 -4.89 -5.44 -0.24
C ARG A 87 -4.14 -4.42 0.59
N PHE A 88 -4.65 -3.19 0.57
CA PHE A 88 -4.24 -2.12 1.47
C PHE A 88 -5.27 -1.97 2.57
N ILE A 89 -4.81 -1.98 3.81
CA ILE A 89 -5.61 -1.89 5.03
C ILE A 89 -5.03 -0.75 5.85
N PHE A 90 -5.88 0.08 6.43
CA PHE A 90 -5.48 1.11 7.38
C PHE A 90 -6.02 0.77 8.77
N TRP A 91 -5.16 0.84 9.77
CA TRP A 91 -5.55 0.96 11.17
C TRP A 91 -5.40 2.41 11.57
N TYR A 92 -6.50 3.03 12.00
CA TYR A 92 -6.48 4.37 12.56
C TYR A 92 -6.50 4.30 14.09
N GLN A 93 -5.49 4.89 14.71
CA GLN A 93 -5.25 4.75 16.14
C GLN A 93 -6.32 5.45 16.98
N ASP A 94 -6.66 6.69 16.63
CA ASP A 94 -7.61 7.50 17.39
C ASP A 94 -9.03 6.93 17.31
N GLU A 95 -9.46 6.52 16.12
CA GLU A 95 -10.77 5.88 15.89
C GLU A 95 -10.80 4.41 16.33
N ARG A 96 -9.63 3.80 16.57
CA ARG A 96 -9.45 2.36 16.83
C ARG A 96 -10.17 1.50 15.79
N LYS A 97 -10.00 1.87 14.53
CA LYS A 97 -10.76 1.29 13.43
C LYS A 97 -9.85 0.76 12.34
N ILE A 98 -10.13 -0.46 11.92
CA ILE A 98 -9.53 -1.06 10.73
C ILE A 98 -10.44 -0.84 9.52
N VAL A 99 -9.87 -0.42 8.41
CA VAL A 99 -10.57 -0.26 7.13
C VAL A 99 -9.75 -0.86 6.00
N GLN A 100 -10.44 -1.37 4.99
CA GLN A 100 -9.78 -1.71 3.73
C GLN A 100 -9.87 -0.51 2.80
N CYS A 101 -8.75 -0.12 2.21
CA CYS A 101 -8.68 0.94 1.21
C CYS A 101 -8.59 0.33 -0.20
N GLN A 102 -9.21 1.01 -1.17
CA GLN A 102 -9.13 0.63 -2.57
C GLN A 102 -7.90 1.28 -3.21
N LEU A 103 -7.08 0.49 -3.90
CA LEU A 103 -5.99 1.01 -4.72
C LEU A 103 -6.57 1.77 -5.93
N LEU A 104 -6.19 3.05 -6.06
CA LEU A 104 -6.54 3.89 -7.20
C LEU A 104 -5.39 4.00 -8.20
N GLY A 105 -4.16 4.00 -7.70
CA GLY A 105 -2.97 4.11 -8.53
C GLY A 105 -1.71 3.74 -7.77
N LEU A 106 -0.74 3.21 -8.52
CA LEU A 106 0.58 2.88 -8.03
C LEU A 106 1.61 3.28 -9.08
N ARG A 107 2.66 3.98 -8.67
CA ARG A 107 3.80 4.29 -9.53
C ARG A 107 5.09 4.24 -8.73
N ASP A 108 6.18 3.97 -9.43
CA ASP A 108 7.50 4.01 -8.83
C ASP A 108 7.86 5.45 -8.41
N ASN A 109 8.58 5.54 -7.30
CA ASN A 109 9.11 6.74 -6.69
C ASN A 109 10.64 6.66 -6.68
N TYR A 110 11.23 6.26 -7.80
CA TYR A 110 12.67 6.18 -7.96
C TYR A 110 13.33 7.51 -7.63
N ALA A 111 14.39 7.44 -6.83
CA ALA A 111 15.23 8.59 -6.56
C ALA A 111 15.79 9.15 -7.88
N VAL A 112 15.65 10.46 -8.08
CA VAL A 112 16.34 11.15 -9.18
C VAL A 112 17.85 11.04 -8.91
N PRO A 113 18.68 10.59 -9.87
CA PRO A 113 20.13 10.54 -9.69
C PRO A 113 20.65 11.93 -9.32
N LEU A 114 21.33 12.04 -8.18
CA LEU A 114 21.99 13.28 -7.79
C LEU A 114 23.25 13.46 -8.66
N PRO A 115 23.50 14.67 -9.19
CA PRO A 115 24.76 14.94 -9.88
C PRO A 115 25.92 14.80 -8.89
N VAL A 116 26.99 14.11 -9.30
CA VAL A 116 28.23 14.05 -8.52
C VAL A 116 28.88 15.42 -8.57
N ILE A 117 28.94 16.10 -7.43
CA ILE A 117 29.67 17.36 -7.29
C ILE A 117 31.13 16.97 -7.01
N HIS A 118 32.02 17.27 -7.95
CA HIS A 118 33.46 17.22 -7.71
C HIS A 118 33.86 18.54 -7.02
N GLU A 119 34.46 18.44 -5.84
CA GLU A 119 35.12 19.57 -5.16
C GLU A 119 36.49 19.90 -5.80
#